data_AF-A0A953PGP7-F1
#
_entry.id   AF-A0A953PGP7-F1
#
_cell.length_a   1.000
_cell.length_b   1.000
_cell.length_c   1.000
_cell.angle_alpha   90.00
_cell.angle_beta   90.00
_cell.angle_gamma   90.00
#
_symmetry.space_group_name_H-M   'P 1'
#
loop_
_entity.id
_entity.type
_entity.pdbx_description
1 polymer ?
#
loop_
_entity_poly.entity_id
_entity_poly.type
_entity_poly.pdbx_seq_one_letter_code
_entity_poly.pdbx_strand_id
1 'polypeptide(L)'
;MERQLIAPFDNIESAQEYFVLLAEAVLESAQTVQADLDAQQGSGSARHMEALRLILYNLEKLGQHLKTSRRILNDLRTLRRLLHQERTPQPVEVDTAA
;
A
#
# COMPACT_ATOMS: atom_id res chain seq x y z
N MET A 1 23.68 16.62 7.51
CA MET A 1 22.34 16.58 6.88
C MET A 1 21.42 15.89 7.85
N GLU A 2 20.59 16.66 8.56
CA GLU A 2 19.50 16.10 9.35
C GLU A 2 18.56 15.38 8.39
N ARG A 3 18.48 14.05 8.51
CA ARG A 3 17.45 13.27 7.84
C ARG A 3 16.16 13.71 8.49
N GLN A 4 15.44 14.63 7.85
CA GLN A 4 14.14 15.12 8.31
C GLN A 4 13.29 13.88 8.59
N LEU A 5 13.09 13.58 9.87
CA LEU A 5 12.37 12.42 10.33
C LEU A 5 10.91 12.66 9.99
N ILE A 6 10.50 12.33 8.77
CA ILE A 6 9.10 12.02 8.50
C ILE A 6 8.85 10.79 9.35
N ALA A 7 8.18 10.94 10.50
CA ALA A 7 7.98 9.79 11.35
C ALA A 7 7.08 8.81 10.58
N PRO A 8 7.43 7.52 10.54
CA PRO A 8 6.56 6.52 9.96
C PRO A 8 5.17 6.67 10.59
N PHE A 9 4.15 6.88 9.77
CA PHE A 9 2.75 6.93 10.20
C PHE A 9 2.29 8.20 10.96
N ASP A 10 2.98 9.33 10.85
CA ASP A 10 2.52 10.62 11.44
C ASP A 10 1.12 11.04 10.96
N ASN A 11 0.77 10.67 9.73
CA ASN A 11 -0.57 10.87 9.17
C ASN A 11 -0.90 9.82 8.10
N ILE A 12 -2.18 9.74 7.74
CA ILE A 12 -2.73 8.80 6.75
C ILE A 12 -1.99 8.91 5.40
N GLU A 13 -1.55 10.11 5.01
CA GLU A 13 -0.81 10.33 3.78
C GLU A 13 0.60 9.75 3.84
N SER A 14 1.31 9.93 4.96
CA SER A 14 2.65 9.34 5.19
C SER A 14 2.61 7.81 5.23
N ALA A 15 1.49 7.21 5.66
CA ALA A 15 1.32 5.76 5.68
C ALA A 15 1.30 5.16 4.26
N GLN A 16 0.91 5.92 3.24
CA GLN A 16 0.78 5.42 1.87
C GLN A 16 2.10 4.87 1.31
N GLU A 17 3.22 5.53 1.58
CA GLU A 17 4.55 5.08 1.16
C GLU A 17 4.93 3.75 1.83
N TYR A 18 4.60 3.57 3.10
CA TYR A 18 4.82 2.31 3.81
C TYR A 18 3.95 1.16 3.28
N PHE A 19 2.73 1.44 2.84
CA PHE A 19 1.89 0.43 2.19
C PHE A 19 2.46 -0.02 0.84
N VAL A 20 3.21 0.84 0.13
CA VAL A 20 3.92 0.45 -1.09
C VAL A 20 5.07 -0.50 -0.76
N LEU A 21 5.94 -0.10 0.18
CA LEU A 21 7.07 -0.93 0.62
C LEU A 21 6.60 -2.28 1.17
N LEU A 22 5.52 -2.29 1.95
CA LEU A 22 4.95 -3.52 2.48
C LEU A 22 4.36 -4.41 1.37
N ALA A 23 3.73 -3.82 0.35
CA ALA A 23 3.21 -4.59 -0.79
C ALA A 23 4.33 -5.22 -1.61
N GLU A 24 5.46 -4.52 -1.78
CA GLU A 24 6.66 -5.05 -2.42
C GLU A 24 7.24 -6.24 -1.63
N ALA A 25 7.43 -6.08 -0.32
CA ALA A 25 7.93 -7.15 0.54
C ALA A 25 7.02 -8.39 0.54
N VAL A 26 5.70 -8.20 0.51
CA VAL A 26 4.73 -9.31 0.41
C VAL A 26 4.82 -10.00 -0.95
N LEU A 27 4.99 -9.25 -2.04
CA LEU A 27 5.16 -9.81 -3.38
C LEU A 27 6.45 -10.64 -3.48
N GLU A 28 7.57 -10.11 -3.00
CA GLU A 28 8.85 -10.82 -2.97
C GLU A 28 8.76 -12.12 -2.14
N SER A 29 8.08 -12.05 -0.99
CA SER A 29 7.83 -13.23 -0.16
C SER A 29 6.98 -14.28 -0.91
N ALA A 30 5.94 -13.85 -1.63
CA ALA A 30 5.10 -14.75 -2.41
C ALA A 30 5.88 -15.43 -3.55
N GLN A 31 6.73 -14.67 -4.25
CA GLN A 31 7.61 -15.21 -5.30
C GLN A 31 8.61 -16.24 -4.75
N THR A 32 9.16 -15.98 -3.57
CA THR A 32 10.07 -16.91 -2.89
C THR A 32 9.37 -18.23 -2.55
N VAL A 33 8.17 -18.17 -1.95
CA VAL A 33 7.39 -19.36 -1.60
C VAL A 33 6.94 -20.13 -2.85
N GLN A 34 6.62 -19.42 -3.94
CA GLN A 34 6.30 -20.05 -5.22
C GLN A 34 7.52 -20.79 -5.80
N ALA A 35 8.72 -20.19 -5.74
CA ALA A 35 9.94 -20.86 -6.17
C ALA A 35 10.23 -22.12 -5.34
N ASP A 36 9.99 -22.08 -4.03
CA ASP A 36 10.13 -23.27 -3.15
C ASP A 36 9.12 -24.37 -3.50
N LEU A 37 7.88 -24.00 -3.82
CA LEU A 37 6.87 -24.94 -4.32
C LEU A 37 7.30 -25.62 -5.61
N ASP A 38 7.86 -24.85 -6.54
CA ASP A 38 8.31 -25.33 -7.84
C ASP A 38 9.53 -26.24 -7.72
N ALA A 39 10.48 -25.90 -6.84
CA ALA A 39 11.67 -26.71 -6.56
C ALA A 39 11.34 -28.07 -5.90
N GLN A 40 10.24 -28.16 -5.15
CA GLN A 40 9.84 -29.38 -4.46
C GLN A 40 8.82 -30.24 -5.22
N GLN A 41 8.43 -29.86 -6.44
CA GLN A 41 7.54 -30.67 -7.26
C GLN A 41 8.15 -32.05 -7.55
N GLY A 42 7.56 -33.09 -6.95
CA GLY A 42 7.95 -34.49 -7.16
C GLY A 42 8.93 -35.07 -6.14
N SER A 43 9.48 -34.26 -5.22
CA SER A 43 10.42 -34.71 -4.18
C SER A 43 10.00 -34.32 -2.76
N GLY A 44 9.12 -33.31 -2.61
CA GLY A 44 8.63 -32.83 -1.32
C GLY A 44 7.58 -33.75 -0.69
N SER A 45 7.52 -33.75 0.65
CA SER A 45 6.42 -34.39 1.38
C SER A 45 5.10 -33.67 1.11
N ALA A 46 4.01 -34.42 0.93
CA ALA A 46 2.67 -33.86 0.69
C ALA A 46 2.26 -32.80 1.72
N ARG A 47 2.55 -33.03 3.01
CA ARG A 47 2.26 -32.08 4.10
C ARG A 47 3.05 -30.76 3.96
N HIS A 48 4.29 -30.85 3.50
CA HIS A 48 5.11 -29.65 3.29
C HIS A 48 4.60 -28.83 2.10
N MET A 49 4.24 -29.50 1.00
CA MET A 49 3.62 -28.84 -0.15
C MET A 49 2.29 -28.17 0.20
N GLU A 50 1.45 -28.81 1.02
CA GLU A 50 0.21 -28.20 1.54
C GLU A 50 0.48 -26.95 2.37
N ALA A 51 1.49 -27.00 3.25
CA ALA A 51 1.88 -25.85 4.06
C ALA A 51 2.35 -24.68 3.18
N LEU A 52 3.20 -24.93 2.18
CA LEU A 52 3.66 -23.90 1.26
C LEU A 52 2.49 -23.29 0.45
N ARG A 53 1.55 -24.11 -0.02
CA ARG A 53 0.32 -23.61 -0.70
C ARG A 53 -0.51 -22.71 0.22
N LEU A 54 -0.65 -23.08 1.49
CA LEU A 54 -1.37 -22.27 2.47
C LEU A 54 -0.66 -20.95 2.75
N ILE A 55 0.66 -20.96 2.83
CA ILE A 55 1.47 -19.74 2.99
C ILE A 55 1.27 -18.82 1.78
N LEU A 56 1.40 -19.35 0.56
CA LEU A 56 1.21 -18.59 -0.67
C LEU A 56 -0.18 -17.96 -0.74
N TYR A 57 -1.23 -18.74 -0.44
CA TYR A 57 -2.60 -18.24 -0.38
C TYR A 57 -2.76 -17.07 0.60
N ASN A 58 -2.15 -17.15 1.79
CA ASN A 58 -2.23 -16.07 2.77
C ASN A 58 -1.44 -14.83 2.33
N LEU A 59 -0.31 -15.00 1.63
CA LEU A 59 0.46 -13.89 1.07
C LEU A 59 -0.31 -13.16 -0.05
N GLU A 60 -0.94 -13.90 -0.96
CA GLU A 60 -1.80 -13.33 -2.00
C GLU A 60 -2.98 -12.56 -1.39
N LYS A 61 -3.64 -13.17 -0.38
CA LYS A 61 -4.72 -12.53 0.35
C LYS A 61 -4.26 -11.25 1.04
N LEU A 62 -3.10 -11.26 1.68
CA LEU A 62 -2.50 -10.07 2.29
C LEU A 62 -2.23 -8.99 1.24
N GLY A 63 -1.65 -9.35 0.09
CA GLY A 63 -1.43 -8.42 -1.03
C GLY A 63 -2.71 -7.75 -1.52
N GLN A 64 -3.81 -8.50 -1.60
CA GLN A 64 -5.12 -7.94 -1.98
C GLN A 64 -5.68 -6.96 -0.94
N HIS A 65 -5.50 -7.25 0.36
CA HIS A 65 -5.87 -6.32 1.43
C HIS A 65 -5.03 -5.04 1.36
N LEU A 66 -3.71 -5.13 1.14
CA LEU A 66 -2.84 -3.96 1.00
C LEU A 66 -3.25 -3.09 -0.19
N LYS A 67 -3.58 -3.70 -1.35
CA LYS A 67 -4.07 -2.97 -2.53
C LYS A 67 -5.37 -2.22 -2.24
N THR A 68 -6.29 -2.87 -1.53
CA THR A 68 -7.58 -2.28 -1.14
C THR A 68 -7.38 -1.12 -0.17
N SER A 69 -6.58 -1.32 0.89
CA SER A 69 -6.24 -0.26 1.85
C SER A 69 -5.56 0.92 1.19
N ARG A 70 -4.60 0.69 0.28
CA ARG A 70 -3.92 1.76 -0.47
C ARG A 70 -4.89 2.62 -1.29
N ARG A 71 -5.89 1.99 -1.92
CA ARG A 71 -6.93 2.71 -2.65
C ARG A 71 -7.74 3.61 -1.72
N ILE A 72 -8.18 3.08 -0.58
CA ILE A 72 -8.94 3.85 0.43
C ILE A 72 -8.12 5.04 0.93
N LEU A 73 -6.83 4.83 1.25
CA LEU A 73 -5.94 5.92 1.68
C LEU A 73 -5.83 7.03 0.63
N ASN A 74 -5.72 6.65 -0.64
CA ASN A 74 -5.68 7.61 -1.75
C ASN A 74 -7.00 8.39 -1.90
N ASP A 75 -8.14 7.72 -1.72
CA ASP A 75 -9.47 8.34 -1.77
C ASP A 75 -9.62 9.35 -0.62
N LEU A 76 -9.24 8.98 0.61
CA LEU A 76 -9.25 9.86 1.78
C LEU A 76 -8.38 11.11 1.59
N ARG A 77 -7.17 10.93 1.03
CA ARG A 77 -6.26 12.05 0.70
C ARG A 77 -6.88 12.99 -0.34
N THR A 78 -7.58 12.44 -1.32
CA THR A 78 -8.26 13.23 -2.36
C THR A 78 -9.42 14.04 -1.76
N LEU A 79 -10.26 13.40 -0.95
CA LEU A 79 -11.36 14.07 -0.24
C LEU A 79 -10.86 15.19 0.68
N ARG A 80 -9.78 14.95 1.43
CA ARG A 80 -9.16 15.98 2.28
C ARG A 80 -8.74 17.20 1.46
N ARG A 81 -8.12 16.99 0.29
CA ARG A 81 -7.69 18.08 -0.59
C ARG A 81 -8.85 18.90 -1.12
N LEU A 82 -9.92 18.24 -1.59
CA LEU A 82 -11.12 18.91 -2.08
C LEU A 82 -11.75 19.79 -1.00
N LEU A 83 -11.94 19.26 0.22
CA LEU A 83 -12.49 20.03 1.35
C LEU A 83 -11.65 21.25 1.73
N HIS A 84 -10.32 21.21 1.58
CA HIS A 84 -9.46 22.36 1.85
C HIS A 84 -9.45 23.38 0.70
N GLN A 85 -9.54 22.91 -0.55
CA GLN A 85 -9.68 23.80 -1.72
C GLN A 85 -11.00 24.56 -1.67
N GLU A 86 -12.11 23.91 -1.27
CA GLU A 86 -13.42 24.55 -1.07
C GLU A 86 -13.40 25.61 0.04
N ARG A 87 -12.52 25.46 1.04
CA ARG A 87 -12.37 26.41 2.15
C ARG A 87 -11.42 27.56 1.87
N THR A 88 -10.63 27.51 0.80
CA THR A 88 -9.75 28.61 0.43
C THR A 88 -10.59 29.58 -0.41
N PRO A 89 -10.97 30.77 0.09
CA PRO A 89 -11.77 31.70 -0.70
C PRO A 89 -11.00 31.99 -1.98
N GLN A 90 -11.61 31.71 -3.13
CA GLN A 90 -11.07 32.21 -4.40
C GLN A 90 -10.94 33.72 -4.24
N PRO A 91 -9.80 34.33 -4.64
CA PRO A 91 -9.71 35.78 -4.68
C PRO A 91 -10.83 36.23 -5.61
N VAL A 92 -11.88 36.80 -5.02
CA VAL A 92 -12.85 37.59 -5.78
C VAL A 92 -12.01 38.74 -6.34
N GLU A 93 -11.64 38.64 -7.62
CA GLU A 93 -11.16 39.79 -8.37
C GLU A 93 -12.30 40.81 -8.31
N VAL A 94 -12.16 41.75 -7.37
CA VAL A 94 -13.04 42.90 -7.28
C VAL A 94 -12.69 43.73 -8.50
N ASP A 95 -13.42 43.51 -9.59
CA ASP A 95 -13.38 44.38 -10.77
C ASP A 95 -13.84 45.76 -10.31
N THR A 96 -12.87 46.55 -9.89
CA THR A 96 -13.04 47.95 -9.51
C THR A 96 -12.84 48.74 -10.80
N ALA A 97 -13.77 48.55 -11.74
CA ALA A 97 -13.88 49.41 -12.92
C ALA A 97 -14.71 50.64 -12.55
N ALA A 98 -14.16 51.79 -12.96
CA ALA A 98 -14.52 53.17 -12.65
C ALA A 98 -15.94 53.61 -13.02
#